data_AF-A0A7C1TNN0-F1
#
_entry.id   AF-A0A7C1TNN0-F1
#
_cell.length_a   1.000
_cell.length_b   1.000
_cell.length_c   1.000
_cell.angle_alpha   90.00
_cell.angle_beta   90.00
_cell.angle_gamma   90.00
#
_symmetry.space_group_name_H-M   'P 1'
#
loop_
_entity.id
_entity.type
_entity.pdbx_description
1 polymer ?
#
loop_
_entity_poly.entity_id
_entity_poly.type
_entity_poly.pdbx_seq_one_letter_code
_entity_poly.pdbx_strand_id
1 'polypeptide(L)'
;MISRTAILLYILTVPILLTASTAHAEEHIFVPAEYDAGVLEEGTSVNMDIILRNITRRNLRIVSVETSCGCTEAAVMRGEVEPGGYGAVRLTMDTTGKIGRFAKTVEVLTDASDEPFILTVRGEVRHSGDGPVDAGVIFRGKCRKCHLGGNIESKRGEILYNAACYVCHKEASSLKGASVETLLRAISGGVKGTSMPGFSESEGGPLTEEQIDSLVEFLRE
;
A
#
# COMPACT_ATOMS: atom_id res chain seq x y z
N MET A 1 -57.42 68.49 -17.40
CA MET A 1 -58.00 67.44 -16.54
C MET A 1 -58.07 66.14 -17.34
N ILE A 2 -57.04 65.30 -17.30
CA ILE A 2 -57.10 63.87 -17.69
C ILE A 2 -56.16 63.11 -16.75
N SER A 3 -56.66 61.96 -16.31
CA SER A 3 -56.32 61.18 -15.13
C SER A 3 -54.96 60.46 -15.21
N ARG A 4 -54.34 60.33 -14.04
CA ARG A 4 -53.16 59.52 -13.74
C ARG A 4 -53.55 58.03 -13.73
N THR A 5 -53.06 57.24 -14.68
CA THR A 5 -53.07 55.77 -14.57
C THR A 5 -51.68 55.29 -14.18
N ALA A 6 -51.57 54.84 -12.93
CA ALA A 6 -50.37 54.28 -12.34
C ALA A 6 -50.14 52.86 -12.87
N ILE A 7 -48.94 52.62 -13.43
CA ILE A 7 -48.43 51.28 -13.73
C ILE A 7 -47.86 50.73 -12.41
N LEU A 8 -48.56 49.78 -11.79
CA LEU A 8 -48.00 48.99 -10.69
C LEU A 8 -46.92 48.06 -11.24
N LEU A 9 -45.65 48.37 -10.96
CA LEU A 9 -44.54 47.44 -11.13
C LEU A 9 -44.42 46.59 -9.85
N TYR A 10 -44.93 45.36 -9.88
CA TYR A 10 -44.78 44.40 -8.80
C TYR A 10 -43.40 43.73 -8.92
N ILE A 11 -42.41 44.28 -8.21
CA ILE A 11 -41.08 43.66 -8.10
C ILE A 11 -41.20 42.51 -7.09
N LEU A 12 -41.34 41.29 -7.60
CA LEU A 12 -41.32 40.06 -6.82
C LEU A 12 -39.89 39.81 -6.31
N THR A 13 -39.58 40.25 -5.10
CA THR A 13 -38.30 39.92 -4.45
C THR A 13 -38.33 38.46 -4.02
N VAL A 14 -37.85 37.57 -4.88
CA VAL A 14 -37.56 36.17 -4.52
C VAL A 14 -36.33 36.17 -3.60
N PRO A 15 -36.44 35.73 -2.34
CA PRO A 15 -35.27 35.60 -1.49
C PRO A 15 -34.45 34.42 -2.03
N ILE A 16 -33.28 34.71 -2.61
CA ILE A 16 -32.29 33.69 -2.95
C ILE A 16 -31.79 33.11 -1.62
N LEU A 17 -32.27 31.91 -1.29
CA LEU A 17 -31.80 31.16 -0.14
C LEU A 17 -30.37 30.69 -0.45
N LEU A 18 -29.38 31.47 0.02
CA LEU A 18 -27.98 31.10 -0.04
C LEU A 18 -27.78 29.94 0.95
N THR A 19 -27.90 28.70 0.48
CA THR A 19 -27.45 27.55 1.25
C THR A 19 -25.93 27.62 1.29
N ALA A 20 -25.38 28.07 2.42
CA ALA A 20 -23.96 27.92 2.70
C ALA A 20 -23.67 26.41 2.73
N SER A 21 -23.02 25.91 1.69
CA SER A 21 -22.43 24.58 1.71
C SER A 21 -21.33 24.61 2.77
N THR A 22 -21.56 23.94 3.91
CA THR A 22 -20.49 23.68 4.87
C THR A 22 -19.53 22.71 4.19
N ALA A 23 -18.47 23.25 3.60
CA ALA A 23 -17.29 22.46 3.30
C ALA A 23 -16.87 21.81 4.63
N HIS A 24 -16.91 20.47 4.69
CA HIS A 24 -16.25 19.73 5.76
C HIS A 24 -14.76 20.04 5.64
N ALA A 25 -14.30 21.03 6.40
CA ALA A 25 -12.87 21.23 6.59
C ALA A 25 -12.38 19.96 7.29
N GLU A 26 -11.37 19.29 6.72
CA GLU A 26 -10.60 18.32 7.48
C GLU A 26 -10.25 18.99 8.81
N GLU A 27 -10.74 18.46 9.92
CA GLU A 27 -10.37 18.96 11.23
C GLU A 27 -8.90 18.57 11.43
N HIS A 28 -7.99 19.41 10.96
CA HIS A 28 -6.56 19.21 11.12
C HIS A 28 -6.24 19.24 12.61
N ILE A 29 -6.17 18.08 13.25
CA ILE A 29 -5.82 17.96 14.67
C ILE A 29 -4.30 17.94 14.89
N PHE A 30 -3.55 17.52 13.87
CA PHE A 30 -2.09 17.49 13.83
C PHE A 30 -1.52 18.25 12.63
N VAL A 31 -0.29 18.73 12.78
CA VAL A 31 0.56 19.15 11.65
C VAL A 31 1.97 18.54 11.77
N PRO A 32 2.63 18.19 10.65
CA PRO A 32 2.14 18.31 9.27
C PRO A 32 1.21 17.14 8.87
N ALA A 33 0.38 17.37 7.84
CA ALA A 33 -0.41 16.31 7.18
C ALA A 33 0.35 15.62 6.04
N GLU A 34 1.52 16.14 5.69
CA GLU A 34 2.40 15.54 4.69
C GLU A 34 3.83 15.39 5.22
N TYR A 35 4.48 14.28 4.87
CA TYR A 35 5.87 14.00 5.18
C TYR A 35 6.61 13.60 3.90
N ASP A 36 7.70 14.29 3.59
CA ASP A 36 8.61 13.95 2.50
C ASP A 36 9.76 13.11 3.04
N ALA A 37 9.79 11.83 2.68
CA ALA A 37 10.85 10.89 2.99
C ALA A 37 12.10 11.11 2.13
N GLY A 38 12.02 11.97 1.11
CA GLY A 38 13.10 12.24 0.18
C GLY A 38 13.41 11.03 -0.70
N VAL A 39 14.70 10.84 -0.96
CA VAL A 39 15.21 9.71 -1.74
C VAL A 39 15.69 8.64 -0.78
N LEU A 40 15.19 7.41 -0.96
CA LEU A 40 15.55 6.23 -0.21
C LEU A 40 16.33 5.25 -1.10
N GLU A 41 17.26 4.53 -0.49
CA GLU A 41 18.02 3.47 -1.15
C GLU A 41 17.24 2.15 -1.11
N GLU A 42 17.11 1.49 -2.26
CA GLU A 42 16.49 0.17 -2.38
C GLU A 42 17.28 -0.90 -1.58
N GLY A 43 16.58 -1.94 -1.12
CA GLY A 43 17.20 -3.11 -0.47
C GLY A 43 17.48 -2.90 1.02
N THR A 44 16.95 -1.83 1.61
CA THR A 44 17.14 -1.48 3.01
C THR A 44 15.80 -1.41 3.76
N SER A 45 15.83 -1.60 5.07
CA SER A 45 14.70 -1.26 5.95
C SER A 45 14.91 0.14 6.51
N VAL A 46 13.98 1.06 6.21
CA VAL A 46 14.07 2.47 6.59
C VAL A 46 13.07 2.78 7.69
N ASN A 47 13.54 3.38 8.78
CA ASN A 47 12.70 3.92 9.85
C ASN A 47 12.50 5.43 9.63
N MET A 48 11.25 5.88 9.61
CA MET A 48 10.86 7.28 9.49
C MET A 48 10.13 7.70 10.77
N ASP A 49 10.77 8.53 11.57
CA ASP A 49 10.19 9.09 12.79
C ASP A 49 9.53 10.44 12.49
N ILE A 50 8.20 10.45 12.52
CA ILE A 50 7.39 11.61 12.14
C ILE A 50 6.85 12.27 13.40
N ILE A 51 7.22 13.53 13.59
CA ILE A 51 6.78 14.35 14.71
C ILE A 51 5.49 15.07 14.33
N LEU A 52 4.46 14.89 15.14
CA LEU A 52 3.13 15.48 14.95
C LEU A 52 2.85 16.50 16.03
N ARG A 53 2.56 17.74 15.65
CA ARG A 53 2.19 18.81 16.59
C ARG A 53 0.68 18.89 16.75
N ASN A 54 0.19 18.81 17.99
CA ASN A 54 -1.22 19.05 18.29
C ASN A 54 -1.55 20.53 18.12
N ILE A 55 -2.44 20.86 17.19
CA ILE A 55 -2.87 22.25 16.92
C ILE A 55 -4.23 22.59 17.54
N THR A 56 -4.81 21.65 18.27
CA THR A 56 -6.06 21.84 19.02
C THR A 56 -5.80 22.49 20.38
N ARG A 57 -6.89 22.81 21.09
CA ARG A 57 -6.86 23.35 22.45
C ARG A 57 -7.10 22.30 23.54
N ARG A 58 -7.16 21.01 23.18
CA ARG A 58 -7.33 19.89 24.12
C ARG A 58 -6.12 18.97 24.09
N ASN A 59 -5.93 18.21 25.16
CA ASN A 59 -5.00 17.08 25.14
C ASN A 59 -5.52 16.04 24.16
N LEU A 60 -4.62 15.49 23.34
CA LEU A 60 -4.89 14.38 22.43
C LEU A 60 -4.12 13.15 22.89
N ARG A 61 -4.72 11.98 22.72
CA ARG A 61 -4.05 10.70 22.84
C ARG A 61 -4.15 9.96 21.51
N ILE A 62 -3.02 9.65 20.89
CA ILE A 62 -2.95 8.78 19.71
C ILE A 62 -3.27 7.36 20.17
N VAL A 63 -4.37 6.81 19.64
CA VAL A 63 -4.92 5.50 20.02
C VAL A 63 -4.34 4.40 19.14
N SER A 64 -4.33 4.62 17.82
CA SER A 64 -3.80 3.68 16.85
C SER A 64 -3.22 4.41 15.65
N VAL A 65 -2.37 3.70 14.91
CA VAL A 65 -1.80 4.15 13.65
C VAL A 65 -1.86 2.99 12.67
N GLU A 66 -2.50 3.20 11.53
CA GLU A 66 -2.72 2.18 10.51
C GLU A 66 -2.24 2.68 9.14
N THR A 67 -1.69 1.79 8.33
CA THR A 67 -1.20 2.11 6.99
C THR A 67 -2.15 1.56 5.93
N SER A 68 -2.33 2.30 4.84
CA SER A 68 -3.14 1.86 3.69
C SER A 68 -2.66 0.57 3.00
N CYS A 69 -1.45 0.07 3.28
CA CYS A 69 -0.96 -1.20 2.72
C CYS A 69 0.03 -1.91 3.65
N GLY A 70 -0.01 -3.24 3.69
CA GLY A 70 0.80 -4.07 4.61
C GLY A 70 2.31 -4.17 4.34
N CYS A 71 2.87 -3.35 3.44
CA CYS A 71 4.32 -3.29 3.19
C CYS A 71 5.05 -2.23 4.04
N THR A 72 4.30 -1.44 4.81
CA THR A 72 4.84 -0.48 5.78
C THR A 72 4.27 -0.83 7.14
N GLU A 73 5.12 -0.90 8.15
CA GLU A 73 4.68 -1.04 9.54
C GLU A 73 4.59 0.34 10.18
N ALA A 74 3.65 0.53 11.10
CA ALA A 74 3.50 1.77 11.83
C ALA A 74 3.40 1.51 13.34
N ALA A 75 3.98 2.41 14.14
CA ALA A 75 3.96 2.34 15.60
C ALA A 75 3.84 3.72 16.22
N VAL A 76 3.14 3.81 17.36
CA VAL A 76 3.09 5.01 18.19
C VAL A 76 4.32 5.04 19.08
N MET A 77 5.15 6.08 18.95
CA MET A 77 6.35 6.27 19.77
C MET A 77 6.08 7.19 20.96
N ARG A 78 5.23 8.20 20.77
CA ARG A 78 4.74 9.10 21.82
C ARG A 78 3.28 9.47 21.52
N GLY A 79 2.37 8.95 22.35
CA GLY A 79 0.94 9.03 22.11
C GLY A 79 0.21 10.16 22.82
N GLU A 80 0.66 10.62 23.99
CA GLU A 80 0.02 11.75 24.68
C GLU A 80 0.60 13.08 24.20
N VAL A 81 -0.29 14.00 23.80
CA VAL A 81 0.08 15.25 23.14
C VAL A 81 -0.78 16.40 23.68
N GLU A 82 -0.18 17.23 24.54
CA GLU A 82 -0.79 18.45 25.06
C GLU A 82 -1.04 19.49 23.94
N PRO A 83 -1.92 20.49 24.15
CA PRO A 83 -2.12 21.61 23.23
C PRO A 83 -0.80 22.27 22.84
N GLY A 84 -0.52 22.33 21.54
CA GLY A 84 0.73 22.87 21.01
C GLY A 84 1.97 21.97 21.17
N GLY A 85 1.84 20.85 21.90
CA GLY A 85 2.87 19.84 22.13
C GLY A 85 3.06 18.87 20.97
N TYR A 86 3.94 17.89 21.16
CA TYR A 86 4.40 16.99 20.10
C TYR A 86 4.27 15.51 20.45
N GLY A 87 3.58 14.76 19.57
CA GLY A 87 3.58 13.31 19.50
C GLY A 87 4.56 12.80 18.45
N ALA A 88 4.76 11.49 18.41
CA ALA A 88 5.64 10.85 17.45
C ALA A 88 5.10 9.50 17.00
N VAL A 89 5.13 9.26 15.69
CA VAL A 89 4.82 7.98 15.05
C VAL A 89 6.04 7.51 14.27
N ARG A 90 6.29 6.20 14.27
CA ARG A 90 7.37 5.58 13.50
C ARG A 90 6.77 4.75 12.38
N LEU A 91 7.27 4.95 11.17
CA LEU A 91 6.99 4.10 10.02
C LEU A 91 8.24 3.30 9.65
N THR A 92 8.08 2.00 9.48
CA THR A 92 9.15 1.11 9.03
C THR A 92 8.79 0.60 7.64
N MET A 93 9.60 0.94 6.64
CA MET A 93 9.40 0.51 5.27
C MET A 93 10.58 -0.33 4.79
N ASP A 94 10.29 -1.57 4.38
CA ASP A 94 11.21 -2.38 3.60
C ASP A 94 11.20 -1.87 2.16
N THR A 95 12.33 -1.36 1.65
CA THR A 95 12.47 -0.81 0.29
C THR A 95 12.85 -1.86 -0.75
N THR A 96 13.10 -3.11 -0.35
CA THR A 96 13.52 -4.18 -1.26
C THR A 96 12.48 -4.38 -2.36
N GLY A 97 12.92 -4.33 -3.62
CA GLY A 97 12.07 -4.50 -4.80
C GLY A 97 11.13 -3.33 -5.11
N LYS A 98 11.29 -2.19 -4.43
CA LYS A 98 10.44 -1.00 -4.60
C LYS A 98 11.28 0.06 -5.26
N ILE A 99 10.90 0.51 -6.46
CA ILE A 99 11.65 1.52 -7.21
C ILE A 99 10.68 2.56 -7.74
N GLY A 100 11.13 3.81 -7.73
CA GLY A 100 10.38 4.96 -8.21
C GLY A 100 9.65 5.69 -7.09
N ARG A 101 8.74 6.58 -7.50
CA ARG A 101 8.00 7.45 -6.59
C ARG A 101 6.91 6.68 -5.87
N PHE A 102 6.73 6.97 -4.59
CA PHE A 102 5.63 6.44 -3.80
C PHE A 102 4.87 7.54 -3.08
N ALA A 103 3.59 7.28 -2.82
CA ALA A 103 2.76 8.03 -1.91
C ALA A 103 1.93 7.01 -1.09
N LYS A 104 1.96 7.13 0.23
CA LYS A 104 1.25 6.24 1.17
C LYS A 104 0.50 7.08 2.18
N THR A 105 -0.70 6.65 2.55
CA THR A 105 -1.46 7.25 3.64
C THR A 105 -1.30 6.43 4.91
N VAL A 106 -1.22 7.16 6.02
CA VAL A 106 -1.18 6.66 7.39
C VAL A 106 -2.33 7.30 8.15
N GLU A 107 -3.22 6.48 8.67
CA GLU A 107 -4.37 6.86 9.46
C GLU A 107 -3.95 6.92 10.92
N VAL A 108 -4.06 8.09 11.54
CA VAL A 108 -3.71 8.32 12.95
C VAL A 108 -5.00 8.59 13.71
N LEU A 109 -5.48 7.58 14.44
CA LEU A 109 -6.68 7.68 15.25
C LEU A 109 -6.36 8.29 16.61
N THR A 110 -7.24 9.15 17.10
CA THR A 110 -7.12 9.74 18.44
C THR A 110 -8.36 9.48 19.28
N ASP A 111 -8.30 9.84 20.56
CA ASP A 111 -9.44 9.84 21.47
C ASP A 111 -10.42 11.00 21.23
N ALA A 112 -10.15 11.89 20.27
CA ALA A 112 -10.96 13.09 20.01
C ALA A 112 -12.11 12.86 19.02
N SER A 113 -11.96 11.91 18.10
CA SER A 113 -12.89 11.64 17.01
C SER A 113 -12.72 10.19 16.52
N ASP A 114 -13.79 9.60 15.99
CA ASP A 114 -13.74 8.33 15.27
C ASP A 114 -13.17 8.48 13.85
N GLU A 115 -13.04 9.71 13.35
CA GLU A 115 -12.38 10.01 12.08
C GLU A 115 -10.86 10.12 12.27
N PRO A 116 -10.05 9.33 11.54
CA PRO A 116 -8.60 9.38 11.66
C PRO A 116 -8.02 10.63 10.99
N PHE A 117 -6.94 11.16 11.57
CA PHE A 117 -6.08 12.12 10.88
C PHE A 117 -5.27 11.41 9.79
N ILE A 118 -5.33 11.92 8.56
CA ILE A 118 -4.61 11.33 7.43
C ILE A 118 -3.24 12.00 7.25
N LEU A 119 -2.19 11.24 7.48
CA LEU A 119 -0.81 11.63 7.17
C LEU A 119 -0.40 11.02 5.82
N THR A 120 -0.04 11.86 4.86
CA THR A 120 0.48 11.43 3.55
C THR A 120 2.00 11.42 3.54
N VAL A 121 2.60 10.27 3.27
CA VAL A 121 4.05 10.07 3.18
C VAL A 121 4.43 9.91 1.71
N ARG A 122 5.35 10.73 1.23
CA ARG A 122 5.85 10.67 -0.16
C ARG A 122 7.36 10.50 -0.19
N GLY A 123 7.87 9.97 -1.30
CA GLY A 123 9.30 9.85 -1.54
C GLY A 123 9.60 9.16 -2.86
N GLU A 124 10.88 8.87 -3.09
CA GLU A 124 11.37 8.12 -4.24
C GLU A 124 12.35 7.06 -3.76
N VAL A 125 12.16 5.81 -4.17
CA VAL A 125 13.16 4.76 -3.94
C VAL A 125 14.02 4.61 -5.19
N ARG A 126 15.34 4.60 -5.03
CA ARG A 126 16.31 4.41 -6.11
C ARG A 126 17.12 3.15 -5.92
N HIS A 127 17.39 2.48 -7.04
CA HIS A 127 18.38 1.43 -7.11
C HIS A 127 19.75 2.08 -7.33
N SER A 128 20.67 1.89 -6.39
CA SER A 128 22.07 2.34 -6.51
C SER A 128 23.04 1.25 -6.96
N GLY A 129 22.56 0.02 -7.17
CA GLY A 129 23.38 -1.07 -7.69
C GLY A 129 23.56 -1.01 -9.22
N ASP A 130 24.69 -1.55 -9.70
CA ASP A 130 24.94 -1.74 -11.13
C ASP A 130 24.23 -3.00 -11.70
N GLY A 131 23.53 -3.75 -10.84
CA GLY A 131 22.88 -5.01 -11.18
C GLY A 131 21.43 -4.83 -11.67
N PRO A 132 20.86 -5.84 -12.35
CA PRO A 132 19.44 -5.84 -12.63
C PRO A 132 18.63 -5.94 -11.33
N VAL A 133 17.51 -5.22 -11.30
CA VAL A 133 16.52 -5.32 -10.23
C VAL A 133 15.98 -6.75 -10.20
N ASP A 134 16.03 -7.38 -9.03
CA ASP A 134 15.56 -8.75 -8.88
C ASP A 134 14.03 -8.82 -8.90
N ALA A 135 13.46 -9.09 -10.08
CA ALA A 135 12.01 -9.21 -10.26
C ALA A 135 11.37 -10.30 -9.36
N GLY A 136 12.14 -11.29 -8.90
CA GLY A 136 11.66 -12.37 -8.04
C GLY A 136 11.35 -11.94 -6.61
N VAL A 137 11.79 -10.74 -6.20
CA VAL A 137 11.52 -10.17 -4.87
C VAL A 137 10.03 -10.13 -4.51
N ILE A 138 9.15 -9.92 -5.49
CA ILE A 138 7.71 -9.82 -5.26
C ILE A 138 7.10 -11.12 -4.70
N PHE A 139 7.76 -12.25 -4.93
CA PHE A 139 7.33 -13.57 -4.49
C PHE A 139 7.92 -13.99 -3.14
N ARG A 140 8.75 -13.12 -2.52
CA ARG A 140 9.40 -13.38 -1.23
C ARG A 140 8.86 -12.44 -0.15
N GLY A 141 9.04 -12.85 1.12
CA GLY A 141 8.69 -12.05 2.28
C GLY A 141 7.23 -11.57 2.29
N LYS A 142 7.01 -10.33 2.74
CA LYS A 142 5.67 -9.72 2.88
C LYS A 142 5.00 -9.40 1.54
N CYS A 143 5.78 -9.13 0.49
CA CYS A 143 5.28 -8.81 -0.85
C CYS A 143 4.45 -9.97 -1.43
N ARG A 144 4.86 -11.20 -1.12
CA ARG A 144 4.25 -12.45 -1.57
C ARG A 144 2.74 -12.53 -1.32
N LYS A 145 2.27 -12.03 -0.17
CA LYS A 145 0.86 -12.09 0.24
C LYS A 145 -0.08 -11.45 -0.79
N CYS A 146 0.37 -10.38 -1.43
CA CYS A 146 -0.42 -9.70 -2.47
C CYS A 146 -0.08 -10.22 -3.87
N HIS A 147 1.19 -10.50 -4.16
CA HIS A 147 1.65 -10.84 -5.52
C HIS A 147 1.37 -12.29 -5.94
N LEU A 148 1.18 -13.20 -5.00
CA LEU A 148 0.63 -14.53 -5.29
C LEU A 148 -0.90 -14.59 -5.13
N GLY A 149 -1.51 -13.46 -4.79
CA GLY A 149 -2.92 -13.30 -4.50
C GLY A 149 -3.34 -13.92 -3.16
N GLY A 150 -4.43 -13.40 -2.60
CA GLY A 150 -5.10 -14.03 -1.47
C GLY A 150 -5.55 -15.46 -1.81
N ASN A 151 -5.61 -16.33 -0.79
CA ASN A 151 -5.98 -17.74 -0.92
C ASN A 151 -4.98 -18.57 -1.74
N ILE A 152 -3.68 -18.27 -1.67
CA ILE A 152 -2.65 -19.09 -2.34
C ILE A 152 -2.77 -20.56 -1.93
N GLU A 153 -3.19 -20.81 -0.69
CA GLU A 153 -3.37 -22.13 -0.08
C GLU A 153 -4.37 -23.01 -0.85
N SER A 154 -5.35 -22.42 -1.54
CA SER A 154 -6.36 -23.16 -2.33
C SER A 154 -6.03 -23.28 -3.81
N LYS A 155 -4.97 -22.61 -4.30
CA LYS A 155 -4.61 -22.63 -5.72
C LYS A 155 -3.87 -23.92 -6.07
N ARG A 156 -4.21 -24.49 -7.23
CA ARG A 156 -3.61 -25.70 -7.83
C ARG A 156 -3.56 -25.55 -9.36
N GLY A 157 -2.74 -26.35 -10.03
CA GLY A 157 -2.67 -26.45 -11.50
C GLY A 157 -2.59 -25.11 -12.22
N GLU A 158 -3.45 -24.89 -13.22
CA GLU A 158 -3.49 -23.67 -14.03
C GLU A 158 -3.68 -22.38 -13.21
N ILE A 159 -4.53 -22.41 -12.18
CA ILE A 159 -4.79 -21.24 -11.33
C ILE A 159 -3.50 -20.83 -10.61
N LEU A 160 -2.74 -21.82 -10.15
CA LEU A 160 -1.45 -21.60 -9.50
C LEU A 160 -0.39 -21.13 -10.51
N TYR A 161 -0.37 -21.69 -11.72
CA TYR A 161 0.49 -21.23 -12.81
C TYR A 161 0.26 -19.75 -13.12
N ASN A 162 -1.00 -19.34 -13.26
CA ASN A 162 -1.38 -17.96 -13.54
C ASN A 162 -0.99 -17.01 -12.40
N ALA A 163 -0.99 -17.48 -11.16
CA ALA A 163 -0.60 -16.68 -10.00
C ALA A 163 0.92 -16.53 -9.85
N ALA A 164 1.71 -17.57 -10.11
CA ALA A 164 3.13 -17.61 -9.75
C ALA A 164 4.10 -17.63 -10.95
N CYS A 165 3.70 -18.22 -12.07
CA CYS A 165 4.60 -18.54 -13.20
C CYS A 165 4.34 -17.66 -14.42
N TYR A 166 3.09 -17.29 -14.68
CA TYR A 166 2.67 -16.57 -15.89
C TYR A 166 3.43 -15.25 -16.10
N VAL A 167 3.77 -14.52 -15.03
CA VAL A 167 4.47 -13.22 -15.15
C VAL A 167 5.75 -13.31 -15.99
N CYS A 168 6.49 -14.43 -15.86
CA CYS A 168 7.74 -14.67 -16.57
C CYS A 168 7.56 -15.61 -17.77
N HIS A 169 6.78 -16.67 -17.62
CA HIS A 169 6.69 -17.72 -18.64
C HIS A 169 5.67 -17.43 -19.73
N LYS A 170 4.67 -16.55 -19.47
CA LYS A 170 3.55 -16.15 -20.34
C LYS A 170 2.65 -17.29 -20.81
N GLU A 171 3.20 -18.40 -21.28
CA GLU A 171 2.48 -19.57 -21.74
C GLU A 171 3.10 -20.83 -21.15
N ALA A 172 2.26 -21.76 -20.66
CA ALA A 172 2.72 -23.04 -20.10
C ALA A 172 3.47 -23.88 -21.16
N SER A 173 3.12 -23.71 -22.43
CA SER A 173 3.80 -24.31 -23.59
C SER A 173 5.30 -24.04 -23.62
N SER A 174 5.77 -22.89 -23.11
CA SER A 174 7.19 -22.53 -23.05
C SER A 174 8.02 -23.47 -22.18
N LEU A 175 7.37 -24.23 -21.29
CA LEU A 175 7.98 -25.21 -20.40
C LEU A 175 7.81 -26.65 -20.90
N LYS A 176 7.10 -26.86 -22.01
CA LYS A 176 6.91 -28.20 -22.59
C LYS A 176 8.25 -28.77 -23.05
N GLY A 177 8.55 -29.99 -22.58
CA GLY A 177 9.80 -30.71 -22.87
C GLY A 177 10.78 -30.80 -21.70
N ALA A 178 10.57 -30.04 -20.62
CA ALA A 178 11.32 -30.24 -19.38
C ALA A 178 10.91 -31.58 -18.72
N SER A 179 11.86 -32.30 -18.13
CA SER A 179 11.54 -33.49 -17.35
C SER A 179 10.81 -33.12 -16.05
N VAL A 180 10.00 -34.03 -15.53
CA VAL A 180 9.36 -33.90 -14.20
C VAL A 180 10.39 -33.52 -13.14
N GLU A 181 11.52 -34.21 -13.14
CA GLU A 181 12.64 -33.94 -12.22
C GLU A 181 13.18 -32.51 -12.34
N THR A 182 13.25 -31.98 -13.55
CA THR A 182 13.73 -30.62 -13.82
C THR A 182 12.71 -29.59 -13.35
N LEU A 183 11.42 -29.81 -13.63
CA LEU A 183 10.34 -28.94 -13.19
C LEU A 183 10.24 -28.89 -11.66
N LEU A 184 10.27 -30.05 -11.00
CA LEU A 184 10.25 -30.14 -9.53
C LEU A 184 11.44 -29.39 -8.92
N ARG A 185 12.66 -29.64 -9.42
CA ARG A 185 13.86 -28.96 -8.92
C ARG A 185 13.78 -27.45 -9.10
N ALA A 186 13.38 -26.99 -10.29
CA ALA A 186 13.32 -25.57 -10.62
C ALA A 186 12.19 -24.84 -9.87
N ILE A 187 11.01 -25.45 -9.72
CA ILE A 187 9.88 -24.84 -9.02
C ILE A 187 10.16 -24.83 -7.51
N SER A 188 10.63 -25.95 -6.93
CA SER A 188 10.90 -26.03 -5.50
C SER A 188 12.05 -25.11 -5.08
N GLY A 189 13.22 -25.26 -5.72
CA GLY A 189 14.46 -24.58 -5.33
C GLY A 189 14.80 -23.31 -6.11
N GLY A 190 14.02 -22.96 -7.13
CA GLY A 190 14.34 -21.87 -8.05
C GLY A 190 15.44 -22.24 -9.04
N VAL A 191 15.85 -21.27 -9.85
CA VAL A 191 16.92 -21.45 -10.84
C VAL A 191 18.08 -20.50 -10.52
N LYS A 192 19.20 -21.08 -10.09
CA LYS A 192 20.41 -20.33 -9.71
C LYS A 192 20.88 -19.43 -10.85
N GLY A 193 21.20 -18.18 -10.52
CA GLY A 193 21.65 -17.17 -11.49
C GLY A 193 20.51 -16.49 -12.25
N THR A 194 19.25 -16.74 -11.86
CA THR A 194 18.06 -16.08 -12.40
C THR A 194 17.24 -15.47 -11.27
N SER A 195 16.23 -14.67 -11.62
CA SER A 195 15.23 -14.16 -10.67
C SER A 195 14.14 -15.17 -10.30
N MET A 196 14.17 -16.42 -10.79
CA MET A 196 13.19 -17.44 -10.41
C MET A 196 13.49 -17.95 -8.99
N PRO A 197 12.67 -17.59 -7.98
CA PRO A 197 12.91 -18.02 -6.60
C PRO A 197 12.48 -19.47 -6.40
N GLY A 198 12.90 -20.07 -5.27
CA GLY A 198 12.30 -21.31 -4.79
C GLY A 198 10.89 -21.06 -4.26
N PHE A 199 9.96 -21.90 -4.67
CA PHE A 199 8.57 -21.82 -4.26
C PHE A 199 8.17 -22.85 -3.20
N SER A 200 9.01 -23.85 -2.89
CA SER A 200 8.67 -24.81 -1.83
C SER A 200 8.78 -24.20 -0.44
N GLU A 201 7.89 -24.61 0.47
CA GLU A 201 7.96 -24.21 1.88
C GLU A 201 9.31 -24.51 2.54
N SER A 202 9.93 -25.63 2.16
CA SER A 202 11.28 -26.02 2.62
C SER A 202 12.38 -25.03 2.24
N GLU A 203 12.19 -24.28 1.16
CA GLU A 203 13.12 -23.25 0.66
C GLU A 203 12.65 -21.83 1.05
N GLY A 204 11.66 -21.72 1.96
CA GLY A 204 11.05 -20.45 2.38
C GLY A 204 9.99 -19.91 1.40
N GLY A 205 9.65 -20.68 0.39
CA GLY A 205 8.58 -20.42 -0.56
C GLY A 205 7.17 -20.64 0.02
N PRO A 206 6.11 -20.34 -0.75
CA PRO A 206 4.72 -20.39 -0.29
C PRO A 206 3.98 -21.69 -0.57
N LEU A 207 4.56 -22.60 -1.36
CA LEU A 207 3.85 -23.72 -1.93
C LEU A 207 4.18 -25.02 -1.21
N THR A 208 3.13 -25.76 -0.86
CA THR A 208 3.27 -27.13 -0.36
C THR A 208 3.74 -28.07 -1.46
N GLU A 209 4.23 -29.26 -1.10
CA GLU A 209 4.59 -30.29 -2.07
C GLU A 209 3.42 -30.64 -3.00
N GLU A 210 2.21 -30.80 -2.46
CA GLU A 210 1.00 -31.07 -3.24
C GLU A 210 0.68 -29.97 -4.26
N GLN A 211 0.95 -28.71 -3.92
CA GLN A 211 0.75 -27.59 -4.84
C GLN A 211 1.73 -27.63 -6.00
N ILE A 212 2.99 -27.91 -5.69
CA ILE A 212 4.05 -28.05 -6.68
C ILE A 212 3.76 -29.24 -7.60
N ASP A 213 3.34 -30.37 -7.06
CA ASP A 213 2.95 -31.54 -7.84
C ASP A 213 1.78 -31.23 -8.79
N SER A 214 0.74 -30.56 -8.30
CA SER A 214 -0.40 -30.14 -9.15
C SER A 214 0.02 -29.20 -10.29
N LEU A 215 1.03 -28.35 -10.04
CA LEU A 215 1.55 -27.42 -11.03
C LEU A 215 2.36 -28.16 -12.08
N VAL A 216 3.19 -29.10 -11.67
CA VAL A 216 3.96 -29.97 -12.58
C VAL A 216 3.04 -30.84 -13.42
N GLU A 217 1.96 -31.37 -12.84
CA GLU A 217 0.94 -32.12 -13.58
C GLU A 217 0.32 -31.27 -14.69
N PHE A 218 -0.15 -30.06 -14.36
CA PHE A 218 -0.70 -29.11 -15.33
C PHE A 218 0.30 -28.76 -16.46
N LEU A 219 1.58 -28.55 -16.13
CA LEU A 219 2.60 -28.19 -17.13
C LEU A 219 2.90 -29.31 -18.15
N ARG A 220 2.44 -30.53 -17.89
CA ARG A 220 2.63 -31.69 -18.76
C ARG A 220 1.48 -31.92 -19.73
N GLU A 221 0.33 -31.29 -19.51
CA GLU A 221 -0.84 -31.31 -20.39
C GLU A 221 -0.63 -30.37 -21.60
#